data_AF-A0A1K1QY34-F1
#
_entry.id   AF-A0A1K1QY34-F1
#
_cell.length_a   1.000
_cell.length_b   1.000
_cell.length_c   1.000
_cell.angle_alpha   90.00
_cell.angle_beta   90.00
_cell.angle_gamma   90.00
#
_symmetry.space_group_name_H-M   'P 1'
#
loop_
_entity.id
_entity.type
_entity.pdbx_description
1 polymer ?
#
loop_
_entity_poly.entity_id
_entity_poly.type
_entity_poly.pdbx_seq_one_letter_code
_entity_poly.pdbx_strand_id
1 'polypeptide(L)'
;MFKITPNPPETDQAPPHIKSKAKKHDEATKRVLDHYLLPKPEKSEDASQPGQLFTVAKNADNESLLANLSETLAAADAMVSNLAFDLEGPRRHIALGIQQLIELSSLLANRVLDNVDPR
;
A
#
# COMPACT_ATOMS: atom_id res chain seq x y z
N MET A 1 -18.57 -9.58 -79.05
CA MET A 1 -18.17 -9.72 -77.63
C MET A 1 -18.84 -8.61 -76.84
N PHE A 2 -19.75 -8.95 -75.94
CA PHE A 2 -20.28 -8.04 -74.93
C PHE A 2 -20.11 -8.74 -73.58
N LYS A 3 -19.26 -8.20 -72.70
CA LYS A 3 -19.17 -8.67 -71.31
C LYS A 3 -20.28 -7.97 -70.53
N ILE A 4 -21.32 -8.72 -70.20
CA ILE A 4 -22.33 -8.27 -69.24
C ILE A 4 -21.65 -8.29 -67.87
N THR A 5 -21.40 -7.12 -67.31
CA THR A 5 -20.88 -6.97 -65.95
C THR A 5 -22.02 -7.28 -64.99
N PRO A 6 -21.91 -8.31 -64.12
CA PRO A 6 -22.95 -8.55 -63.13
C PRO A 6 -22.86 -7.47 -62.05
N ASN A 7 -23.98 -6.81 -61.76
CA ASN A 7 -24.09 -5.94 -60.59
C ASN A 7 -23.85 -6.75 -59.30
N PRO A 8 -23.27 -6.13 -58.26
CA PRO A 8 -23.04 -6.82 -56.99
C PRO A 8 -24.37 -7.15 -56.32
N PRO A 9 -24.44 -8.25 -55.53
CA PRO A 9 -25.67 -8.61 -54.85
C PRO A 9 -26.03 -7.56 -53.80
N GLU A 10 -27.33 -7.29 -53.66
CA GLU A 10 -27.85 -6.38 -52.65
C GLU A 10 -27.44 -6.87 -51.25
N THR A 11 -26.97 -5.94 -50.42
CA THR A 11 -26.55 -6.18 -49.04
C THR A 11 -27.75 -6.65 -48.22
N ASP A 12 -27.96 -7.96 -48.20
CA ASP A 12 -29.05 -8.56 -47.45
C ASP A 12 -28.74 -8.50 -45.96
N GLN A 13 -29.74 -8.03 -45.21
CA GLN A 13 -29.60 -7.65 -43.82
C GLN A 13 -29.21 -8.88 -42.97
N ALA A 14 -28.04 -8.83 -42.34
CA ALA A 14 -27.60 -9.91 -41.45
C ALA A 14 -28.68 -10.25 -40.39
N PRO A 15 -28.99 -11.55 -40.17
CA PRO A 15 -30.00 -12.01 -39.22
C PRO A 15 -29.80 -11.41 -37.81
N PRO A 16 -30.86 -11.19 -37.03
CA PRO A 16 -30.79 -10.57 -35.70
C PRO A 16 -29.86 -11.31 -34.72
N HIS A 17 -29.70 -12.62 -34.90
CA HIS A 17 -28.76 -13.44 -34.13
C HIS A 17 -27.28 -13.16 -34.44
N ILE A 18 -26.92 -12.75 -35.65
CA ILE A 18 -25.54 -12.39 -36.02
C ILE A 18 -25.21 -11.00 -35.50
N LYS A 19 -26.15 -10.05 -35.61
CA LYS A 19 -26.02 -8.68 -35.07
C LYS A 19 -25.84 -8.68 -33.56
N SER A 20 -26.56 -9.53 -32.82
CA SER A 20 -26.44 -9.61 -31.35
C SER A 20 -25.14 -10.23 -30.86
N LYS A 21 -24.60 -11.25 -31.56
CA LYS A 21 -23.26 -11.78 -31.27
C LYS A 21 -22.17 -10.75 -31.57
N ALA A 22 -22.21 -10.10 -32.73
CA ALA A 22 -21.27 -9.03 -33.09
C ALA A 22 -21.26 -7.90 -32.05
N LYS A 23 -22.45 -7.49 -31.56
CA LYS A 23 -22.58 -6.47 -30.50
C LYS A 23 -21.95 -6.90 -29.17
N LYS A 24 -22.07 -8.19 -28.81
CA LYS A 24 -21.41 -8.76 -27.61
C LYS A 24 -19.89 -8.83 -27.76
N HIS A 25 -19.40 -9.16 -28.95
CA HIS A 25 -17.96 -9.16 -29.23
C HIS A 25 -17.40 -7.74 -29.21
N ASP A 26 -18.12 -6.74 -29.73
CA ASP A 26 -17.73 -5.34 -29.62
C ASP A 26 -17.70 -4.85 -28.17
N GLU A 27 -18.68 -5.25 -27.36
CA GLU A 27 -18.72 -4.89 -25.93
C GLU A 27 -17.59 -5.56 -25.14
N ALA A 28 -17.32 -6.84 -25.40
CA ALA A 28 -16.20 -7.56 -24.80
C ALA A 28 -14.86 -6.97 -25.24
N THR A 29 -14.70 -6.67 -26.52
CA THR A 29 -13.49 -6.03 -27.07
C THR A 29 -13.28 -4.66 -26.44
N LYS A 30 -14.32 -3.83 -26.31
CA LYS A 30 -14.23 -2.54 -25.61
C LYS A 30 -13.89 -2.70 -24.14
N ARG A 31 -14.48 -3.65 -23.42
CA ARG A 31 -14.12 -3.93 -22.02
C ARG A 31 -12.66 -4.34 -21.87
N VAL A 32 -12.16 -5.20 -22.75
CA VAL A 32 -10.76 -5.64 -22.75
C VAL A 32 -9.86 -4.45 -23.06
N LEU A 33 -10.19 -3.68 -24.10
CA LEU A 33 -9.40 -2.53 -24.53
C LEU A 33 -9.36 -1.45 -23.44
N ASP A 34 -10.50 -1.13 -22.82
CA ASP A 34 -10.59 -0.18 -21.71
C ASP A 34 -9.81 -0.67 -20.49
N HIS A 35 -9.79 -1.97 -20.21
CA HIS A 35 -9.01 -2.54 -19.10
C HIS A 35 -7.50 -2.31 -19.26
N TYR A 36 -6.98 -2.40 -20.49
CA TYR A 36 -5.55 -2.21 -20.77
C TYR A 36 -5.16 -0.76 -21.08
N LEU A 37 -6.02 0.00 -21.77
CA LEU A 37 -5.73 1.37 -22.22
C LEU A 37 -6.16 2.44 -21.21
N LEU A 38 -7.15 2.15 -20.38
CA LEU A 38 -7.67 3.04 -19.34
C LEU A 38 -7.76 2.27 -18.01
N PRO A 39 -6.64 1.75 -17.49
CA PRO A 39 -6.65 1.08 -16.20
C PRO A 39 -7.24 2.06 -15.18
N LYS A 40 -8.42 1.73 -14.65
CA LYS A 40 -8.95 2.48 -13.51
C LYS A 40 -7.86 2.41 -12.45
N PRO A 41 -7.43 3.54 -11.87
CA PRO A 41 -6.56 3.48 -10.72
C PRO A 41 -7.32 2.65 -9.70
N GLU A 42 -6.86 1.42 -9.48
CA GLU A 42 -7.28 0.70 -8.31
C GLU A 42 -6.98 1.67 -7.17
N LYS A 43 -7.99 1.95 -6.35
CA LYS A 43 -7.77 2.63 -5.08
C LYS A 43 -6.85 1.71 -4.29
N SER A 44 -5.56 1.80 -4.56
CA SER A 44 -4.55 1.31 -3.68
C SER A 44 -4.72 2.20 -2.45
N GLU A 45 -5.35 1.64 -1.43
CA GLU A 45 -5.26 2.17 -0.06
C GLU A 45 -3.79 2.22 0.43
N ASP A 46 -2.87 1.77 -0.43
CA ASP A 46 -1.44 1.60 -0.24
C ASP A 46 -0.57 2.50 -1.14
N ALA A 47 -1.14 3.54 -1.75
CA ALA A 47 -0.31 4.50 -2.46
C ALA A 47 0.57 5.24 -1.44
N SER A 48 1.86 4.87 -1.38
CA SER A 48 2.85 5.58 -0.58
C SER A 48 2.78 7.08 -0.90
N GLN A 49 2.68 7.90 0.14
CA GLN A 49 2.52 9.33 -0.04
C GLN A 49 3.78 9.90 -0.73
N PRO A 50 3.66 10.91 -1.62
CA PRO A 50 4.82 11.53 -2.24
C PRO A 50 5.81 12.01 -1.16
N GLY A 51 7.05 11.49 -1.19
CA GLY A 51 8.09 11.80 -0.20
C GLY A 51 8.20 10.83 0.98
N GLN A 52 7.40 9.76 1.04
CA GLN A 52 7.55 8.73 2.06
C GLN A 52 8.82 7.90 1.82
N LEU A 53 9.82 8.05 2.70
CA LEU A 53 11.09 7.31 2.62
C LEU A 53 11.05 5.95 3.31
N PHE A 54 10.20 5.80 4.33
CA PHE A 54 10.11 4.59 5.14
C PHE A 54 8.65 4.14 5.27
N THR A 55 8.46 2.82 5.31
CA THR A 55 7.16 2.19 5.59
C THR A 55 7.37 0.97 6.47
N VAL A 56 6.35 0.63 7.26
CA VAL A 56 6.30 -0.67 7.96
C VAL A 56 5.83 -1.72 6.96
N ALA A 57 6.50 -2.87 6.94
CA ALA A 57 6.10 -3.97 6.06
C ALA A 57 4.73 -4.53 6.50
N LYS A 58 3.80 -4.64 5.55
CA LYS A 58 2.40 -5.03 5.82
C LYS A 58 2.24 -6.42 6.43
N ASN A 59 3.17 -7.30 6.14
CA ASN A 59 3.20 -8.70 6.54
C ASN A 59 4.26 -8.96 7.62
N ALA A 60 4.79 -7.91 8.27
CA ALA A 60 5.64 -8.09 9.44
C ALA A 60 4.81 -8.70 10.58
N ASP A 61 5.36 -9.72 11.21
CA ASP A 61 4.75 -10.35 12.37
C ASP A 61 4.94 -9.48 13.64
N ASN A 62 4.12 -9.72 14.65
CA ASN A 62 4.13 -8.92 15.88
C ASN A 62 5.46 -9.03 16.64
N GLU A 63 6.12 -10.19 16.61
CA GLU A 63 7.40 -10.40 17.29
C GLU A 63 8.49 -9.53 16.65
N SER A 64 8.61 -9.55 15.33
CA SER A 64 9.53 -8.69 14.57
C SER A 64 9.25 -7.20 14.82
N LEU A 65 7.98 -6.79 14.85
CA LEU A 65 7.59 -5.40 15.12
C LEU A 65 7.95 -4.97 16.55
N LEU A 66 7.66 -5.81 17.54
CA LEU A 66 7.94 -5.53 18.96
C LEU A 66 9.44 -5.57 19.26
N ALA A 67 10.20 -6.47 18.63
CA ALA A 67 11.64 -6.53 18.73
C ALA A 67 12.29 -5.24 18.18
N ASN A 68 11.90 -4.83 16.96
CA ASN A 68 12.39 -3.59 16.37
C ASN A 68 11.99 -2.35 17.18
N LEU A 69 10.77 -2.32 17.75
CA LEU A 69 10.35 -1.27 18.66
C LEU A 69 11.24 -1.22 19.91
N SER A 70 11.47 -2.38 20.54
CA SER A 70 12.28 -2.48 21.76
C SER A 70 13.72 -2.03 21.52
N GLU A 71 14.32 -2.43 20.40
CA GLU A 71 15.66 -1.99 20.01
C GLU A 71 15.70 -0.49 19.70
N THR A 72 14.68 0.05 19.03
CA THR A 72 14.55 1.49 18.76
C THR A 72 14.45 2.29 20.05
N LEU A 73 13.65 1.83 21.02
CA LEU A 73 13.51 2.48 22.32
C LEU A 73 14.80 2.41 23.13
N ALA A 74 15.51 1.26 23.12
CA ALA A 74 16.81 1.12 23.77
C ALA A 74 17.87 2.06 23.15
N ALA A 75 17.89 2.20 21.83
CA ALA A 75 18.78 3.15 21.15
C ALA A 75 18.43 4.60 21.53
N ALA A 76 17.14 4.95 21.56
CA ALA A 76 16.69 6.28 21.96
C ALA A 76 17.05 6.60 23.43
N ASP A 77 16.88 5.63 24.33
CA ASP A 77 17.26 5.72 25.73
C ASP A 77 18.76 5.98 25.91
N ALA A 78 19.61 5.23 25.20
CA ALA A 78 21.05 5.44 25.21
C ALA A 78 21.45 6.83 24.67
N MET A 79 20.81 7.29 23.59
CA MET A 79 21.07 8.61 23.02
C MET A 79 20.67 9.74 23.98
N VAL A 80 19.48 9.68 24.58
CA VAL A 80 19.00 10.73 25.47
C VAL A 80 19.75 10.72 26.80
N SER A 81 20.11 9.55 27.32
CA SER A 81 20.94 9.40 28.52
C SER A 81 22.30 10.04 28.31
N ASN A 82 22.96 9.74 27.18
CA ASN A 82 24.24 10.38 26.82
C ASN A 82 24.09 11.90 26.71
N LEU A 83 23.04 12.39 26.04
CA LEU A 83 22.77 13.82 25.93
C LEU A 83 22.52 14.49 27.30
N ALA A 84 21.85 13.81 28.22
CA ALA A 84 21.56 14.36 29.55
C ALA A 84 22.84 14.65 30.36
N PHE A 85 23.92 13.87 30.15
CA PHE A 85 25.22 14.13 30.77
C PHE A 85 25.86 15.44 30.28
N ASP A 86 25.67 15.78 28.99
CA ASP A 86 26.24 16.98 28.36
C ASP A 86 25.42 18.26 28.64
N LEU A 87 24.19 18.13 29.15
CA LEU A 87 23.29 19.25 29.44
C LEU A 87 23.34 19.64 30.92
N GLU A 88 22.93 20.87 31.25
CA GLU A 88 22.80 21.36 32.62
C GLU A 88 21.45 22.04 32.87
N GLY A 89 21.10 22.18 34.15
CA GLY A 89 19.92 22.93 34.61
C GLY A 89 18.61 22.46 33.95
N PRO A 90 17.71 23.38 33.57
CA PRO A 90 16.41 23.03 33.00
C PRO A 90 16.45 22.12 31.76
N ARG A 91 17.50 22.23 30.92
CA ARG A 91 17.63 21.38 29.73
C ARG A 91 17.93 19.92 30.08
N ARG A 92 18.75 19.68 31.10
CA ARG A 92 18.97 18.32 31.62
C ARG A 92 17.66 17.73 32.13
N HIS A 93 16.84 18.50 32.85
CA HIS A 93 15.55 18.02 33.34
C HIS A 93 14.58 17.65 32.20
N ILE A 94 14.59 18.41 31.10
CA ILE A 94 13.81 18.05 29.89
C ILE A 94 14.32 16.73 29.30
N ALA A 95 15.63 16.55 29.14
CA ALA A 95 16.21 15.31 28.62
C ALA A 95 15.85 14.09 29.50
N LEU A 96 15.96 14.22 30.82
CA LEU A 96 15.54 13.18 31.77
C LEU A 96 14.04 12.91 31.70
N GLY A 97 13.21 13.93 31.48
CA GLY A 97 11.78 13.74 31.26
C GLY A 97 11.47 12.95 29.99
N ILE A 98 12.22 13.19 28.91
CA ILE A 98 12.11 12.40 27.67
C ILE A 98 12.55 10.95 27.91
N GLN A 99 13.67 10.74 28.63
CA GLN A 99 14.12 9.41 29.01
C GLN A 99 13.03 8.64 29.78
N GLN A 100 12.38 9.29 30.75
CA GLN A 100 11.29 8.68 31.49
C GLN A 100 10.10 8.28 30.59
N LEU A 101 9.76 9.06 29.57
CA LEU A 101 8.72 8.68 28.60
C LEU A 101 9.13 7.48 27.74
N ILE A 102 10.42 7.36 27.39
CA ILE A 102 10.96 6.22 26.66
C ILE A 102 10.88 4.96 27.54
N GLU A 103 11.32 5.03 28.79
CA GLU A 103 11.22 3.91 29.75
C GLU A 103 9.77 3.44 29.94
N LEU A 104 8.82 4.36 30.08
CA LEU A 104 7.39 4.02 30.16
C LEU A 104 6.88 3.34 28.88
N SER A 105 7.35 3.79 27.71
CA SER A 105 7.00 3.18 26.42
C SER A 105 7.55 1.76 26.31
N SER A 106 8.76 1.52 26.80
CA SER A 106 9.36 0.17 26.88
C SER A 106 8.55 -0.77 27.77
N LEU A 107 8.03 -0.29 28.91
CA LEU A 107 7.15 -1.09 29.77
C LEU A 107 5.83 -1.48 29.05
N LEU A 108 5.26 -0.56 28.26
CA LEU A 108 4.07 -0.86 27.46
C LEU A 108 4.39 -1.89 26.36
N ALA A 109 5.52 -1.75 25.66
CA ALA A 109 5.95 -2.70 24.64
C ALA A 109 6.15 -4.11 25.23
N ASN A 110 6.84 -4.21 26.37
CA ASN A 110 7.03 -5.47 27.09
C ASN A 110 5.69 -6.09 27.51
N ARG A 111 4.74 -5.28 28.00
CA ARG A 111 3.40 -5.78 28.33
C ARG A 111 2.65 -6.31 27.10
N VAL A 112 2.80 -5.66 25.94
CA VAL A 112 2.21 -6.17 24.69
C VAL A 112 2.87 -7.48 24.29
N LEU A 113 4.20 -7.60 24.43
CA LEU A 113 4.93 -8.84 24.17
C LEU A 113 4.41 -10.00 25.03
N ASP A 114 4.26 -9.78 26.34
CA ASP A 114 3.68 -10.78 27.27
C ASP A 114 2.26 -11.22 26.86
N ASN A 115 1.48 -10.34 26.22
CA ASN A 115 0.12 -10.65 25.78
C ASN A 115 0.10 -11.45 24.46
N VAL A 116 1.06 -11.23 23.57
CA VAL A 116 1.13 -11.94 22.27
C VAL A 116 1.86 -13.28 22.37
N ASP A 117 2.76 -13.44 23.34
CA ASP A 117 3.40 -14.72 23.69
C ASP A 117 2.99 -15.15 25.12
N PRO A 118 1.73 -15.58 25.33
CA PRO A 118 1.29 -16.07 26.62
C PRO A 118 1.99 -17.41 26.91
N ARG A 119 2.93 -17.37 27.87
CA ARG A 119 3.61 -18.55 28.40
C ARG A 119 2.65 -19.56 29.04
#